data_AF-A0A938AVH3-F1
#
_entry.id   AF-A0A938AVH3-F1
#
_cell.length_a   1.000
_cell.length_b   1.000
_cell.length_c   1.000
_cell.angle_alpha   90.00
_cell.angle_beta   90.00
_cell.angle_gamma   90.00
#
_symmetry.space_group_name_H-M   'P 1'
#
loop_
_entity.id
_entity.type
_entity.pdbx_description
1 polymer ?
#
loop_
_entity_poly.entity_id
_entity_poly.type
_entity_poly.pdbx_seq_one_letter_code
_entity_poly.pdbx_strand_id
1 'polypeptide(L)'
;AARQAIAFMLAEMAIEIDSTRLMAWEAAWRLDKKDEATKEASLVKMYADDMVLMVTDRAVQILGGHGYIREHPVELWLRNGRGFVTFDGMAIV
;
A
#
# COMPACT_ATOMS: atom_id res chain seq x y z
N ALA A 1 -9.37 28.19 -1.40
CA ALA A 1 -8.74 27.08 -2.16
C ALA A 1 -7.40 26.67 -1.53
N ALA A 2 -7.35 26.41 -0.22
CA ALA A 2 -6.09 26.07 0.44
C ALA A 2 -5.82 24.56 0.33
N ARG A 3 -4.60 24.20 -0.07
CA ARG A 3 -4.02 22.83 -0.05
C ARG A 3 -4.75 21.76 -0.89
N GLN A 4 -5.30 22.12 -2.04
CA GLN A 4 -5.94 21.15 -2.96
C GLN A 4 -5.02 19.98 -3.35
N ALA A 5 -3.73 20.24 -3.58
CA ALA A 5 -2.76 19.18 -3.88
C ALA A 5 -2.65 18.13 -2.76
N ILE A 6 -2.61 18.55 -1.49
CA ILE A 6 -2.58 17.63 -0.34
C ILE A 6 -3.89 16.87 -0.23
N ALA A 7 -5.02 17.56 -0.44
CA ALA A 7 -6.33 16.90 -0.41
C ALA A 7 -6.45 15.83 -1.50
N PHE A 8 -5.97 16.10 -2.72
CA PHE A 8 -5.95 15.11 -3.81
C PHE A 8 -5.03 13.93 -3.49
N MET A 9 -3.83 14.16 -2.97
CA MET A 9 -2.95 13.06 -2.55
C MET A 9 -3.59 12.19 -1.47
N LEU A 10 -4.22 12.80 -0.46
CA LEU A 10 -4.92 12.04 0.60
C LEU A 10 -6.10 11.24 0.05
N ALA A 11 -6.89 11.83 -0.85
CA ALA A 11 -7.99 11.15 -1.49
C ALA A 11 -7.51 9.95 -2.33
N GLU A 12 -6.44 10.14 -3.10
CA GLU A 12 -5.86 9.09 -3.92
C GLU A 12 -5.26 7.96 -3.06
N MET A 13 -4.55 8.30 -1.98
CA MET A 13 -4.06 7.31 -1.00
C MET A 13 -5.21 6.48 -0.41
N ALA A 14 -6.33 7.13 -0.05
CA ALA A 14 -7.49 6.44 0.50
C ALA A 14 -8.13 5.49 -0.52
N ILE A 15 -8.32 5.94 -1.76
CA ILE A 15 -8.87 5.13 -2.87
C ILE A 15 -8.03 3.86 -3.06
N GLU A 16 -6.71 3.99 -3.05
CA GLU A 16 -5.77 2.90 -3.31
C GLU A 16 -5.74 1.88 -2.16
N ILE A 17 -5.77 2.35 -0.91
CA ILE A 17 -5.88 1.48 0.27
C ILE A 17 -7.19 0.70 0.24
N ASP A 18 -8.32 1.36 -0.03
CA ASP A 18 -9.63 0.72 -0.04
C ASP A 18 -9.77 -0.25 -1.21
N SER A 19 -9.26 0.11 -2.39
CA SER A 19 -9.23 -0.79 -3.56
C SER A 19 -8.42 -2.04 -3.27
N THR A 20 -7.21 -1.90 -2.72
CA THR A 20 -6.37 -3.03 -2.32
C THR A 20 -7.07 -3.93 -1.31
N ARG A 21 -7.72 -3.33 -0.30
CA ARG A 21 -8.45 -4.06 0.74
C ARG A 21 -9.61 -4.87 0.14
N LEU A 22 -10.39 -4.26 -0.75
CA LEU A 22 -11.52 -4.92 -1.41
C LEU A 22 -11.06 -6.10 -2.27
N MET A 23 -10.00 -5.92 -3.05
CA MET A 23 -9.42 -7.01 -3.84
C MET A 23 -8.93 -8.17 -2.95
N ALA A 24 -8.26 -7.85 -1.83
CA ALA A 24 -7.80 -8.85 -0.88
C ALA A 24 -8.97 -9.63 -0.25
N TRP A 25 -10.04 -8.95 0.13
CA TRP A 25 -11.24 -9.58 0.66
C TRP A 25 -11.97 -10.43 -0.37
N GLU A 26 -12.02 -10.01 -1.64
CA GLU A 26 -12.58 -10.82 -2.70
C GLU A 26 -11.79 -12.12 -2.89
N ALA A 27 -10.46 -12.04 -2.95
CA ALA A 27 -9.60 -13.23 -3.06
C ALA A 27 -9.78 -14.17 -1.85
N ALA A 28 -9.80 -13.63 -0.63
CA ALA A 28 -10.05 -14.40 0.58
C ALA A 28 -11.44 -15.07 0.57
N TRP A 29 -12.47 -14.35 0.16
CA TRP A 29 -13.83 -14.87 0.08
C TRP A 29 -13.98 -16.01 -0.94
N ARG A 30 -13.27 -15.94 -2.07
CA ARG A 30 -13.22 -17.05 -3.04
C ARG A 30 -12.54 -18.28 -2.45
N LEU A 31 -11.43 -18.10 -1.72
CA LEU A 31 -10.76 -19.19 -1.00
C LEU A 31 -11.68 -19.84 0.05
N ASP A 32 -12.43 -19.04 0.81
CA ASP A 32 -13.40 -19.55 1.80
C ASP A 32 -14.51 -20.39 1.15
N LYS A 33 -14.87 -20.07 -0.10
CA LYS A 33 -15.82 -20.85 -0.92
C LYS A 33 -15.21 -22.10 -1.55
N LYS A 34 -13.91 -22.33 -1.36
CA LYS A 34 -13.13 -23.39 -2.03
C LYS A 34 -13.04 -23.22 -3.55
N ASP A 35 -13.19 -21.99 -4.03
CA ASP A 35 -12.91 -21.63 -5.41
C ASP A 35 -11.40 -21.45 -5.61
N GLU A 36 -10.93 -21.59 -6.86
CA GLU A 36 -9.55 -21.28 -7.23
C GLU A 36 -9.36 -19.76 -7.20
N ALA A 37 -8.36 -19.28 -6.47
CA ALA A 37 -8.08 -17.84 -6.31
C ALA A 37 -6.57 -17.54 -6.26
N THR A 38 -5.73 -18.45 -6.73
CA THR A 38 -4.26 -18.29 -6.70
C THR A 38 -3.84 -17.10 -7.55
N LYS A 39 -4.47 -16.96 -8.72
CA LYS A 39 -4.24 -15.85 -9.64
C LYS A 39 -4.64 -14.52 -9.01
N GLU A 40 -5.85 -14.44 -8.46
CA GLU A 40 -6.37 -13.25 -7.79
C GLU A 40 -5.47 -12.87 -6.62
N ALA A 41 -5.13 -13.81 -5.74
CA ALA A 41 -4.24 -13.57 -4.61
C ALA A 41 -2.87 -13.03 -5.05
N SER A 42 -2.29 -13.59 -6.12
CA SER A 42 -1.02 -13.11 -6.67
C SER A 42 -1.11 -11.69 -7.22
N LEU A 43 -2.18 -11.39 -7.96
CA LEU A 43 -2.42 -10.04 -8.49
C LEU A 43 -2.66 -9.01 -7.38
N VAL A 44 -3.45 -9.36 -6.36
CA VAL A 44 -3.67 -8.50 -5.20
C VAL A 44 -2.36 -8.22 -4.47
N LYS A 45 -1.51 -9.23 -4.31
CA LYS A 45 -0.21 -9.07 -3.64
C LYS A 45 0.65 -8.05 -4.40
N MET A 46 0.82 -8.23 -5.71
CA MET A 46 1.58 -7.30 -6.54
C MET A 46 1.02 -5.87 -6.46
N TYR A 47 -0.31 -5.73 -6.48
CA TYR A 47 -0.94 -4.43 -6.33
C TYR A 47 -0.69 -3.79 -4.96
N ALA A 48 -0.76 -4.60 -3.89
CA ALA A 48 -0.54 -4.14 -2.53
C ALA A 48 0.89 -3.61 -2.31
N ASP A 49 1.87 -4.24 -2.94
CA ASP A 49 3.28 -3.81 -2.93
C ASP A 49 3.45 -2.40 -3.50
N ASP A 50 2.91 -2.17 -4.70
CA ASP A 50 2.98 -0.87 -5.38
C ASP A 50 2.21 0.20 -4.59
N MET A 51 1.02 -0.16 -4.08
CA MET A 51 0.21 0.72 -3.25
C MET A 51 0.94 1.16 -1.98
N VAL A 52 1.60 0.23 -1.27
CA VAL A 52 2.35 0.54 -0.04
C VAL A 52 3.47 1.54 -0.31
N LEU A 53 4.22 1.36 -1.41
CA LEU A 53 5.28 2.31 -1.78
C LEU A 53 4.71 3.69 -2.09
N MET A 54 3.63 3.75 -2.87
CA MET A 54 2.97 5.01 -3.22
C MET A 54 2.44 5.74 -1.98
N VAL A 55 1.72 5.03 -1.09
CA VAL A 55 1.09 5.63 0.10
C VAL A 55 2.15 6.16 1.06
N THR A 56 3.21 5.38 1.31
CA THR A 56 4.26 5.77 2.25
C THR A 56 5.13 6.91 1.71
N ASP A 57 5.39 6.95 0.40
CA ASP A 57 6.09 8.06 -0.25
C ASP A 57 5.29 9.37 -0.17
N ARG A 58 3.99 9.31 -0.50
CA ARG A 58 3.08 10.46 -0.37
C ARG A 58 2.94 10.93 1.07
N ALA A 59 2.93 10.03 2.04
CA ALA A 59 2.88 10.40 3.45
C ALA A 59 4.09 11.23 3.88
N VAL A 60 5.30 10.89 3.40
CA VAL A 60 6.52 11.71 3.59
C VAL A 60 6.36 13.06 2.89
N GLN A 61 5.92 13.07 1.63
CA GLN A 61 5.74 14.29 0.83
C GLN A 61 4.73 15.27 1.44
N ILE A 62 3.63 14.77 2.03
CA ILE A 62 2.61 15.58 2.71
C ILE A 62 3.21 16.34 3.91
N LEU A 63 4.12 15.72 4.65
CA LEU A 63 4.78 16.34 5.81
C LEU A 63 6.01 17.18 5.41
N GLY A 64 6.48 17.10 4.17
CA GLY A 64 7.66 17.80 3.69
C GLY A 64 8.90 17.43 4.51
N GLY A 65 9.67 18.41 4.97
CA GLY A 65 10.87 18.17 5.79
C GLY A 65 10.59 17.40 7.08
N HIS A 66 9.42 17.58 7.68
CA HIS A 66 8.99 16.82 8.86
C HIS A 66 8.72 15.33 8.54
N GLY A 67 8.51 14.99 7.26
CA GLY A 67 8.36 13.60 6.84
C GLY A 67 9.64 12.78 6.94
N TYR A 68 10.81 13.41 7.11
CA TYR A 68 12.11 12.74 7.20
C TYR A 68 12.67 12.65 8.63
N ILE A 69 12.02 13.31 9.61
CA ILE A 69 12.46 13.27 11.01
C ILE A 69 11.73 12.16 11.77
N ARG A 70 12.38 11.63 12.81
CA ARG A 70 11.86 10.50 13.58
C ARG A 70 10.70 10.83 14.53
N GLU A 71 10.30 12.10 14.63
CA GLU A 71 9.10 12.50 15.38
C GLU A 71 7.81 12.02 14.72
N HIS A 72 7.84 11.80 13.40
CA HIS A 72 6.73 11.25 12.63
C HIS A 72 7.10 9.86 12.09
N PRO A 73 6.17 8.89 12.14
CA PRO A 73 6.48 7.51 11.77
C PRO A 73 6.58 7.28 10.24
N VAL A 74 6.26 8.28 9.41
CA VAL A 74 6.15 8.12 7.96
C VAL A 74 7.49 7.74 7.29
N GLU A 75 8.63 8.21 7.80
CA GLU A 75 9.96 7.79 7.31
C GLU A 75 10.20 6.30 7.56
N LEU A 76 9.83 5.84 8.75
CA LEU A 76 9.95 4.44 9.15
C LEU A 76 9.04 3.57 8.28
N TRP A 77 7.81 4.02 8.02
CA TRP A 77 6.87 3.31 7.16
C TRP A 77 7.36 3.23 5.72
N LEU A 78 7.93 4.29 5.15
CA LEU A 78 8.52 4.25 3.81
C LEU A 78 9.70 3.26 3.74
N ARG A 79 10.59 3.27 4.75
CA ARG A 79 11.71 2.32 4.83
C ARG A 79 11.21 0.87 4.94
N ASN A 80 10.22 0.61 5.78
CA ASN A 80 9.63 -0.72 5.93
C ASN A 80 8.85 -1.15 4.66
N GLY A 81 8.19 -0.20 4.00
CA GLY A 81 7.43 -0.38 2.76
C GLY A 81 8.26 -1.02 1.66
N ARG A 82 9.51 -0.59 1.52
CA ARG A 82 10.49 -1.17 0.57
C ARG A 82 10.79 -2.65 0.82
N GLY A 83 10.57 -3.14 2.03
CA GLY A 83 10.72 -4.56 2.36
C GLY A 83 9.69 -5.44 1.66
N PHE A 84 8.42 -5.00 1.56
CA PHE A 84 7.32 -5.83 1.02
C PHE A 84 7.56 -6.29 -0.42
N VAL A 85 8.11 -5.40 -1.26
CA VAL A 85 8.50 -5.73 -2.65
C VAL A 85 9.63 -6.76 -2.70
N THR A 86 10.56 -6.73 -1.74
CA THR A 86 11.72 -7.63 -1.73
C THR A 86 11.36 -9.02 -1.19
N PHE A 87 10.37 -9.11 -0.30
CA PHE A 87 9.99 -10.38 0.33
C PHE A 87 9.42 -11.41 -0.64
N ASP A 88 8.87 -11.01 -1.79
CA ASP A 88 8.43 -11.96 -2.83
C ASP A 88 9.55 -12.87 -3.34
N GLY A 89 10.78 -12.35 -3.43
CA GLY A 89 11.93 -13.12 -3.89
C GLY A 89 12.50 -14.10 -2.86
N MET A 90 12.18 -13.93 -1.56
CA MET A 90 12.73 -14.75 -0.48
C MET A 90 11.73 -15.75 0.12
N ALA A 91 10.42 -15.60 -0.10
CA ALA A 91 9.40 -16.37 0.60
C ALA A 91 8.54 -17.30 -0.29
N ILE A 92 8.84 -17.42 -1.59
CA ILE A 92 8.10 -18.31 -2.52
C ILE A 92 9.06 -19.26 -3.27
N VAL A 93 10.06 -19.81 -2.56
CA VAL A 93 10.82 -21.00 -3.00
C VAL A 93 10.89 -21.99 -1.85
#